data_AF-A0A7C8ES68-F1
#
_entry.id   AF-A0A7C8ES68-F1
#
_cell.length_a   1.000
_cell.length_b   1.000
_cell.length_c   1.000
_cell.angle_alpha   90.00
_cell.angle_beta   90.00
_cell.angle_gamma   90.00
#
_symmetry.space_group_name_H-M   'P 1'
#
loop_
_entity.id
_entity.type
_entity.pdbx_description
1 polymer ?
#
loop_
_entity_poly.entity_id
_entity_poly.type
_entity_poly.pdbx_seq_one_letter_code
_entity_poly.pdbx_strand_id
1 'polypeptide(L)'
;MKNSGKKKYQFLLLDAGPIIELFKLNIWDEFIDRCDVTVSKIVANEAKYASQELQDIRIDLEPYQDKGLIQILDTDSSLAKSLLNKLPESYADIVHDGEKQTLAILVGSSEDWKVCAADGAVFRVLGFLGKAEQGISLEEVLSEAGLGRALGWQFSKRFREKYTNLGQIDYIQR
;
A
#
# COMPACT_ATOMS: atom_id res chain seq x y z
N MET A 1 -8.33 -11.91 27.98
CA MET A 1 -7.43 -10.80 27.63
C MET A 1 -6.53 -11.29 26.51
N LYS A 2 -6.72 -10.83 25.26
CA LYS A 2 -5.76 -11.15 24.19
C LYS A 2 -4.48 -10.37 24.50
N ASN A 3 -3.33 -11.06 24.52
CA ASN A 3 -2.02 -10.42 24.54
C ASN A 3 -1.95 -9.46 23.36
N SER A 4 -2.00 -8.15 23.60
CA SER A 4 -1.65 -7.16 22.59
C SER A 4 -0.12 -7.15 22.46
N GLY A 5 0.44 -8.22 21.88
CA GLY A 5 1.82 -8.21 21.43
C GLY A 5 2.01 -7.02 20.50
N LYS A 6 3.13 -6.31 20.63
CA LYS A 6 3.45 -5.17 19.77
C LYS A 6 3.35 -5.62 18.31
N LYS A 7 2.46 -4.99 17.52
CA LYS A 7 2.32 -5.26 16.09
C LYS A 7 3.69 -5.17 15.42
N LYS A 8 3.98 -6.08 14.49
CA LYS A 8 5.28 -6.23 13.82
C LYS A 8 5.59 -5.02 12.95
N TYR A 9 4.59 -4.55 12.21
CA TYR A 9 4.62 -3.27 11.52
C TYR A 9 3.71 -2.28 12.25
N GLN A 10 4.28 -1.12 12.54
CA GLN A 10 3.55 0.08 12.94
C GLN A 10 3.47 0.96 11.69
N PHE A 11 2.31 1.50 11.35
CA PHE A 11 2.12 2.40 10.20
C PHE A 11 2.38 1.80 8.80
N LEU A 12 1.64 0.74 8.46
CA LEU A 12 1.65 0.14 7.13
C LEU A 12 0.47 0.62 6.28
N LEU A 13 0.75 1.39 5.23
CA LEU A 13 -0.21 1.70 4.18
C LEU A 13 -0.35 0.54 3.21
N LEU A 14 -1.58 0.12 2.96
CA LEU A 14 -1.88 -0.79 1.86
C LEU A 14 -2.56 -0.05 0.72
N ASP A 15 -2.15 -0.43 -0.48
CA ASP A 15 -2.88 -0.21 -1.73
C ASP A 15 -3.91 -1.34 -1.98
N ALA A 16 -4.77 -1.20 -3.00
CA ALA A 16 -5.85 -2.15 -3.28
C ALA A 16 -5.32 -3.55 -3.63
N GLY A 17 -4.23 -3.64 -4.39
CA GLY A 17 -3.64 -4.90 -4.82
C GLY A 17 -3.31 -5.87 -3.66
N PRO A 18 -2.49 -5.45 -2.67
CA PRO A 18 -2.19 -6.27 -1.50
C PRO A 18 -3.42 -6.65 -0.67
N ILE A 19 -4.41 -5.76 -0.54
CA ILE A 19 -5.66 -6.07 0.16
C ILE A 19 -6.38 -7.23 -0.55
N ILE A 20 -6.57 -7.11 -1.86
CA ILE A 20 -7.23 -8.15 -2.67
C ILE A 20 -6.51 -9.49 -2.52
N GLU A 21 -5.17 -9.50 -2.58
CA GLU A 21 -4.39 -10.72 -2.44
C GLU A 21 -4.52 -11.36 -1.05
N LEU A 22 -4.50 -10.57 0.02
CA LEU A 22 -4.68 -11.06 1.39
C LEU A 22 -6.04 -11.73 1.59
N PHE A 23 -7.10 -11.18 0.97
CA PHE A 23 -8.43 -11.79 0.97
C PHE A 23 -8.47 -13.07 0.13
N LYS A 24 -7.85 -13.09 -1.07
CA LYS A 24 -7.73 -14.32 -1.89
C LYS A 24 -7.02 -15.45 -1.17
N LEU A 25 -6.02 -15.12 -0.37
CA LEU A 25 -5.27 -16.07 0.44
C LEU A 25 -5.99 -16.47 1.73
N ASN A 26 -7.12 -15.83 2.07
CA ASN A 26 -7.89 -16.03 3.30
C ASN A 26 -7.04 -15.84 4.57
N ILE A 27 -6.16 -14.82 4.58
CA ILE A 27 -5.26 -14.51 5.71
C ILE A 27 -5.41 -13.08 6.23
N TRP A 28 -6.41 -12.33 5.77
CA TRP A 28 -6.62 -10.93 6.16
C TRP A 28 -6.70 -10.74 7.68
N ASP A 29 -7.49 -11.56 8.37
CA ASP A 29 -7.65 -11.46 9.83
C ASP A 29 -6.32 -11.74 10.57
N GLU A 30 -5.56 -12.75 10.14
CA GLU A 30 -4.24 -13.04 10.70
C GLU A 30 -3.23 -11.92 10.43
N PHE A 31 -3.38 -11.25 9.29
CA PHE A 31 -2.53 -10.14 8.87
C PHE A 31 -2.75 -8.90 9.73
N ILE A 32 -3.99 -8.46 9.92
CA ILE A 32 -4.32 -7.26 10.72
C ILE A 32 -4.07 -7.46 12.23
N ASP A 33 -4.05 -8.71 12.69
CA ASP A 33 -3.61 -9.05 14.05
C ASP A 33 -2.08 -8.83 14.24
N ARG A 34 -1.30 -8.82 13.16
CA ARG A 34 0.18 -8.68 13.18
C ARG A 34 0.67 -7.34 12.64
N CYS A 35 -0.14 -6.63 11.86
CA CYS A 35 0.22 -5.40 11.16
C CYS A 35 -0.70 -4.25 11.54
N ASP A 36 -0.14 -3.04 11.69
CA ASP A 36 -0.93 -1.84 11.90
C ASP A 36 -1.28 -1.22 10.56
N VAL A 37 -2.49 -1.53 10.10
CA VAL A 37 -2.92 -1.29 8.73
C VAL A 37 -3.70 0.01 8.65
N THR A 38 -3.27 0.85 7.72
CA THR A 38 -4.02 2.01 7.27
C THR A 38 -4.28 1.89 5.78
N VAL A 39 -5.46 2.32 5.35
CA VAL A 39 -5.84 2.41 3.94
C VAL A 39 -6.44 3.78 3.66
N SER A 40 -6.30 4.28 2.43
CA SER A 40 -7.10 5.42 2.02
C SER A 40 -8.54 4.99 1.73
N LYS A 41 -9.50 5.90 1.86
CA LYS A 41 -10.90 5.64 1.52
C LYS A 41 -11.09 5.28 0.05
N ILE A 42 -10.30 5.87 -0.86
CA ILE A 42 -10.32 5.51 -2.29
C ILE A 42 -9.90 4.06 -2.47
N VAL A 43 -8.78 3.65 -1.87
CA VAL A 43 -8.29 2.26 -1.92
C VAL A 43 -9.29 1.27 -1.32
N ALA A 44 -9.93 1.62 -0.19
CA ALA A 44 -10.95 0.78 0.42
C ALA A 44 -12.14 0.55 -0.52
N ASN A 45 -12.57 1.58 -1.25
CA ASN A 45 -13.62 1.49 -2.26
C ASN A 45 -13.17 0.67 -3.47
N GLU A 46 -11.97 0.90 -3.98
CA GLU A 46 -11.41 0.13 -5.11
C GLU A 46 -11.35 -1.37 -4.81
N ALA A 47 -10.87 -1.75 -3.62
CA ALA A 47 -10.84 -3.15 -3.21
C ALA A 47 -12.25 -3.75 -3.10
N LYS A 48 -13.22 -2.98 -2.58
CA LYS A 48 -14.64 -3.36 -2.49
C LYS A 48 -15.22 -3.59 -3.89
N TYR A 49 -15.01 -2.69 -4.84
CA TYR A 49 -15.48 -2.82 -6.23
C TYR A 49 -14.80 -3.99 -6.95
N ALA A 50 -13.48 -4.12 -6.88
CA ALA A 50 -12.73 -5.21 -7.50
C ALA A 50 -13.19 -6.59 -7.00
N SER A 51 -13.60 -6.69 -5.73
CA SER A 51 -14.14 -7.94 -5.19
C SER A 51 -15.51 -8.34 -5.79
N GLN A 52 -16.31 -7.40 -6.29
CA GLN A 52 -17.60 -7.71 -6.91
C GLN A 52 -17.44 -8.44 -8.25
N GLU A 53 -16.30 -8.28 -8.91
CA GLU A 53 -15.95 -8.97 -10.14
C GLU A 53 -15.36 -10.37 -9.88
N LEU A 54 -15.06 -10.69 -8.63
CA LEU A 54 -14.47 -11.95 -8.20
C LEU A 54 -15.55 -12.82 -7.55
N GLN A 55 -15.72 -14.04 -8.06
CA GLN A 55 -16.82 -14.92 -7.62
C GLN A 55 -16.70 -15.36 -6.16
N ASP A 56 -15.46 -15.50 -5.67
CA ASP A 56 -15.18 -16.19 -4.41
C ASP A 56 -14.75 -15.29 -3.25
N ILE A 57 -14.59 -13.98 -3.49
CA ILE A 57 -14.18 -13.04 -2.44
C ILE A 57 -15.11 -11.85 -2.37
N ARG A 58 -15.41 -11.40 -1.15
CA ARG A 58 -16.11 -10.16 -0.89
C ARG A 58 -15.28 -9.35 0.09
N ILE A 59 -14.85 -8.16 -0.34
CA ILE A 59 -14.02 -7.27 0.47
C ILE A 59 -14.93 -6.17 1.01
N ASP A 60 -14.98 -6.07 2.34
CA ASP A 60 -15.65 -4.99 3.05
C ASP A 60 -14.82 -4.62 4.28
N LEU A 61 -14.20 -3.43 4.24
CA LEU A 61 -13.25 -3.00 5.26
C LEU A 61 -13.91 -2.20 6.39
N GLU A 62 -15.13 -1.70 6.19
CA GLU A 62 -15.87 -0.89 7.19
C GLU A 62 -16.02 -1.63 8.53
N PRO A 63 -16.41 -2.93 8.58
CA PRO A 63 -16.54 -3.63 9.87
C PRO A 63 -15.21 -3.79 10.62
N TYR A 64 -14.07 -3.75 9.93
CA TYR A 64 -12.75 -3.80 10.55
C TYR A 64 -12.36 -2.43 11.13
N GLN A 65 -12.71 -1.35 10.44
CA GLN A 65 -12.55 0.01 10.95
C GLN A 65 -13.41 0.26 12.19
N ASP A 66 -14.69 -0.13 12.16
CA ASP A 66 -15.63 0.05 13.28
C ASP A 66 -15.16 -0.65 14.56
N LYS A 67 -14.43 -1.76 14.41
CA LYS A 67 -13.80 -2.50 15.51
C LYS A 67 -12.43 -1.94 15.92
N GLY A 68 -11.93 -0.92 15.25
CA GLY A 68 -10.61 -0.32 15.49
C GLY A 68 -9.44 -1.24 15.11
N LEU A 69 -9.65 -2.20 14.21
CA LEU A 69 -8.61 -3.15 13.79
C LEU A 69 -7.69 -2.57 12.71
N ILE A 70 -8.23 -1.68 11.89
CA ILE A 70 -7.53 -0.92 10.85
C ILE A 70 -7.97 0.55 10.89
N GLN A 71 -7.23 1.41 10.20
CA GLN A 71 -7.62 2.79 9.95
C GLN A 71 -7.99 3.01 8.48
N ILE A 72 -9.08 3.73 8.22
CA ILE A 72 -9.42 4.21 6.88
C ILE A 72 -9.36 5.74 6.93
N LEU A 73 -8.44 6.32 6.15
CA LEU A 73 -8.23 7.77 6.10
C LEU A 73 -8.90 8.36 4.85
N ASP A 74 -9.61 9.46 5.07
CA ASP A 74 -10.08 10.32 3.98
C ASP A 74 -9.06 11.44 3.82
N THR A 75 -8.23 11.38 2.78
CA THR A 75 -7.18 12.36 2.56
C THR A 75 -7.68 13.53 1.73
N ASP A 76 -7.27 14.73 2.10
CA ASP A 76 -7.57 15.92 1.32
C ASP A 76 -6.94 15.82 -0.09
N SER A 77 -7.79 15.98 -1.10
CA SER A 77 -7.40 16.14 -2.52
C SER A 77 -6.26 17.14 -2.75
N SER A 78 -6.11 18.15 -1.89
CA SER A 78 -5.02 19.13 -1.96
C SER A 78 -3.63 18.52 -1.71
N LEU A 79 -3.52 17.47 -0.89
CA LEU A 79 -2.27 16.74 -0.62
C LEU A 79 -1.85 15.91 -1.83
N ALA A 80 -2.80 15.21 -2.45
CA ALA A 80 -2.57 14.47 -3.69
C ALA A 80 -2.10 15.40 -4.83
N LYS A 81 -2.74 16.57 -4.97
CA LYS A 81 -2.30 17.57 -5.95
C LYS A 81 -0.89 18.10 -5.66
N SER A 82 -0.57 18.33 -4.39
CA SER A 82 0.76 18.80 -3.97
C SER A 82 1.85 17.75 -4.22
N LEU A 83 1.53 16.46 -4.13
CA LEU A 83 2.42 15.37 -4.55
C LEU A 83 2.67 15.40 -6.05
N LEU A 84 1.61 15.48 -6.87
CA LEU A 84 1.73 15.50 -8.34
C LEU A 84 2.59 16.65 -8.85
N ASN A 85 2.49 17.84 -8.22
CA ASN A 85 3.33 19.00 -8.57
C ASN A 85 4.84 18.76 -8.36
N LYS A 86 5.24 17.74 -7.59
CA LYS A 86 6.64 17.37 -7.37
C LYS A 86 7.14 16.34 -8.40
N LEU A 87 6.25 15.78 -9.21
CA LEU A 87 6.57 14.75 -10.19
C LEU A 87 6.64 15.33 -11.60
N PRO A 88 7.44 14.74 -12.51
CA PRO A 88 7.39 15.08 -13.92
C PRO A 88 5.99 14.81 -14.50
N GLU A 89 5.59 15.57 -15.51
CA GLU A 89 4.26 15.43 -16.15
C GLU A 89 4.00 14.00 -16.64
N SER A 90 5.05 13.30 -17.10
CA SER A 90 4.99 11.87 -17.50
C SER A 90 4.49 10.91 -16.42
N TYR A 91 4.45 11.31 -15.14
CA TYR A 91 3.90 10.50 -14.05
C TYR A 91 2.40 10.65 -13.89
N ALA A 92 1.78 11.70 -14.43
CA ALA A 92 0.36 11.96 -14.27
C ALA A 92 -0.51 10.83 -14.83
N ASP A 93 -0.06 10.18 -15.90
CA ASP A 93 -0.79 9.13 -16.61
C ASP A 93 -0.58 7.72 -16.01
N ILE A 94 0.44 7.52 -15.18
CA ILE A 94 0.78 6.18 -14.63
C ILE A 94 0.40 6.02 -13.16
N VAL A 95 0.13 7.12 -12.45
CA VAL A 95 -0.28 7.08 -11.04
C VAL A 95 -1.79 7.27 -11.00
N HIS A 96 -2.55 6.25 -10.65
CA HIS A 96 -4.00 6.37 -10.51
C HIS A 96 -4.39 6.99 -9.16
N ASP A 97 -5.69 7.10 -8.91
CA ASP A 97 -6.21 7.88 -7.79
C ASP A 97 -5.97 7.21 -6.44
N GLY A 98 -6.07 5.87 -6.36
CA GLY A 98 -5.69 5.09 -5.19
C GLY A 98 -4.21 5.28 -4.81
N GLU A 99 -3.30 5.24 -5.79
CA GLU A 99 -1.87 5.43 -5.56
C GLU A 99 -1.57 6.88 -5.15
N LYS A 100 -2.19 7.87 -5.79
CA LYS A 100 -2.06 9.29 -5.42
C LYS A 100 -2.39 9.52 -3.96
N GLN A 101 -3.51 8.99 -3.48
CA GLN A 101 -3.94 9.15 -2.09
C GLN A 101 -2.99 8.46 -1.14
N THR A 102 -2.61 7.22 -1.43
CA THR A 102 -1.69 6.44 -0.61
C THR A 102 -0.33 7.12 -0.48
N LEU A 103 0.24 7.58 -1.61
CA LEU A 103 1.49 8.33 -1.62
C LEU A 103 1.36 9.70 -0.95
N ALA A 104 0.20 10.36 -1.05
CA ALA A 104 -0.04 11.63 -0.38
C ALA A 104 -0.03 11.49 1.15
N ILE A 105 -0.67 10.44 1.69
CA ILE A 105 -0.60 10.12 3.12
C ILE A 105 0.86 9.87 3.53
N LEU A 106 1.56 9.02 2.77
CA LEU A 106 2.94 8.65 3.06
C LEU A 106 3.88 9.86 3.09
N VAL A 107 3.79 10.75 2.09
CA VAL A 107 4.67 11.91 1.94
C VAL A 107 4.28 13.06 2.88
N GLY A 108 3.00 13.17 3.24
CA GLY A 108 2.48 14.19 4.16
C GLY A 108 2.64 13.84 5.64
N SER A 109 2.93 12.60 5.97
CA SER A 109 3.09 12.12 7.35
C SER A 109 4.47 12.46 7.93
N SER A 110 4.53 12.77 9.23
CA SER A 110 5.76 12.93 10.01
C SER A 110 6.30 11.61 10.56
N GLU A 111 5.49 10.56 10.53
CA GLU A 111 5.82 9.23 11.04
C GLU A 111 6.55 8.41 9.94
N ASP A 112 7.34 7.40 10.33
CA ASP A 112 8.07 6.52 9.38
C ASP A 112 7.16 5.43 8.81
N TRP A 113 6.21 5.85 7.98
CA TRP A 113 5.26 4.95 7.33
C TRP A 113 5.94 4.12 6.24
N LYS A 114 5.47 2.88 6.08
CA LYS A 114 5.76 2.05 4.92
C LYS A 114 4.53 1.95 4.03
N VAL A 115 4.73 1.84 2.72
CA VAL A 115 3.68 1.52 1.76
C VAL A 115 3.93 0.17 1.11
N CYS A 116 2.90 -0.67 1.09
CA CYS A 116 2.85 -1.93 0.37
C CYS A 116 1.86 -1.80 -0.79
N ALA A 117 2.37 -2.04 -2.00
CA ALA A 117 1.61 -1.92 -3.23
C ALA A 117 1.92 -3.08 -4.18
N ALA A 118 1.01 -3.29 -5.14
CA ALA A 118 1.20 -4.22 -6.25
C ALA A 118 1.45 -3.49 -7.59
N ASP A 119 1.24 -2.16 -7.61
CA ASP A 119 1.53 -1.33 -8.78
C ASP A 119 2.99 -0.82 -8.73
N GLY A 120 3.68 -0.94 -9.86
CA GLY A 120 5.04 -0.45 -10.03
C GLY A 120 5.13 1.08 -9.97
N ALA A 121 4.06 1.80 -10.31
CA ALA A 121 4.01 3.26 -10.27
C ALA A 121 4.29 3.80 -8.86
N VAL A 122 3.76 3.17 -7.82
CA VAL A 122 4.03 3.53 -6.41
C VAL A 122 5.52 3.49 -6.13
N PHE A 123 6.17 2.37 -6.41
CA PHE A 123 7.61 2.20 -6.14
C PHE A 123 8.48 3.11 -7.01
N ARG A 124 8.08 3.35 -8.26
CA ARG A 124 8.75 4.30 -9.16
C ARG A 124 8.68 5.73 -8.61
N VAL A 125 7.54 6.16 -8.08
CA VAL A 125 7.42 7.46 -7.40
C VAL A 125 8.33 7.54 -6.18
N LEU A 126 8.38 6.49 -5.36
CA LEU A 126 9.27 6.46 -4.19
C LEU A 126 10.74 6.57 -4.58
N GLY A 127 11.16 5.85 -5.62
CA GLY A 127 12.51 5.94 -6.17
C GLY A 127 12.83 7.36 -6.61
N PHE A 128 11.91 7.99 -7.36
CA PHE A 128 12.06 9.36 -7.85
C PHE A 128 12.16 10.39 -6.72
N LEU A 129 11.36 10.24 -5.67
CA LEU A 129 11.34 11.15 -4.53
C LEU A 129 12.48 10.90 -3.51
N GLY A 130 13.37 9.94 -3.77
CA GLY A 130 14.41 9.55 -2.81
C GLY A 130 13.86 8.89 -1.54
N LYS A 131 12.69 8.26 -1.62
CA LYS A 131 11.95 7.61 -0.53
C LYS A 131 11.86 6.09 -0.69
N ALA A 132 12.84 5.49 -1.38
CA ALA A 132 12.92 4.06 -1.66
C ALA A 132 12.69 3.16 -0.42
N GLU A 133 13.26 3.55 0.73
CA GLU A 133 13.16 2.82 2.00
C GLU A 133 11.75 2.80 2.60
N GLN A 134 10.83 3.64 2.12
CA GLN A 134 9.43 3.64 2.55
C GLN A 134 8.58 2.64 1.77
N GLY A 135 9.09 2.05 0.69
CA GLY A 135 8.41 0.99 -0.04
C GLY A 135 8.73 -0.37 0.56
N ILE A 136 7.71 -1.21 0.73
CA ILE A 136 7.87 -2.61 1.14
C ILE A 136 6.99 -3.53 0.30
N SER A 137 7.49 -4.71 -0.06
CA SER A 137 6.69 -5.69 -0.82
C SER A 137 5.80 -6.51 0.12
N LEU A 138 4.71 -7.06 -0.40
CA LEU A 138 3.85 -7.95 0.39
C LEU A 138 4.61 -9.22 0.80
N GLU A 139 5.50 -9.73 -0.04
CA GLU A 139 6.42 -10.83 0.27
C GLU A 139 7.24 -10.54 1.54
N GLU A 140 7.88 -9.36 1.60
CA GLU A 140 8.66 -8.93 2.76
C GLU A 140 7.77 -8.83 4.01
N VAL A 141 6.61 -8.17 3.91
CA VAL A 141 5.67 -8.02 5.04
C VAL A 141 5.20 -9.38 5.57
N LEU A 142 4.77 -10.29 4.70
CA LEU A 142 4.29 -11.62 5.10
C LEU A 142 5.40 -12.45 5.72
N SER A 143 6.61 -12.41 5.14
CA SER A 143 7.76 -13.12 5.70
C SER A 143 8.07 -12.64 7.12
N GLU A 144 8.18 -11.33 7.31
CA GLU A 144 8.49 -10.73 8.61
C GLU A 144 7.36 -10.90 9.64
N ALA A 145 6.12 -10.96 9.19
CA ALA A 145 4.97 -11.27 10.02
C ALA A 145 4.82 -12.76 10.33
N GLY A 146 5.61 -13.67 9.74
CA GLY A 146 5.46 -15.12 9.93
C GLY A 146 4.23 -15.70 9.23
N LEU A 147 3.82 -15.08 8.13
CA LEU A 147 2.69 -15.42 7.26
C LEU A 147 3.16 -15.75 5.84
N GLY A 148 4.44 -16.09 5.64
CA GLY A 148 5.03 -16.32 4.31
C GLY A 148 4.23 -17.29 3.44
N ARG A 149 4.05 -16.92 2.16
CA ARG A 149 3.36 -17.69 1.13
C ARG A 149 4.06 -17.50 -0.21
N ALA A 150 3.78 -18.37 -1.18
CA ALA A 150 4.12 -18.09 -2.57
C ALA A 150 3.17 -17.00 -3.10
N LEU A 151 3.72 -15.94 -3.67
CA LEU A 151 2.97 -14.80 -4.21
C LEU A 151 3.32 -14.58 -5.68
N GLY A 152 2.42 -13.89 -6.40
CA GLY A 152 2.70 -13.38 -7.74
C GLY A 152 3.89 -12.41 -7.77
N TRP A 153 4.52 -12.27 -8.94
CA TRP A 153 5.70 -11.41 -9.13
C TRP A 153 5.50 -9.98 -8.62
N GLN A 154 4.32 -9.40 -8.85
CA GLN A 154 3.95 -8.05 -8.43
C GLN A 154 4.00 -7.81 -6.91
N PHE A 155 3.99 -8.89 -6.11
CA PHE A 155 4.06 -8.82 -4.66
C PHE A 155 5.46 -9.09 -4.11
N SER A 156 6.44 -9.35 -4.98
CA SER A 156 7.79 -9.72 -4.58
C SER A 156 8.67 -8.51 -4.29
N LYS A 157 9.72 -8.72 -3.49
CA LYS A 157 10.79 -7.75 -3.27
C LYS A 157 11.44 -7.32 -4.58
N ARG A 158 11.65 -8.27 -5.50
CA ARG A 158 12.27 -8.01 -6.81
C ARG A 158 11.45 -7.04 -7.66
N PHE A 159 10.12 -7.11 -7.59
CA PHE A 159 9.24 -6.16 -8.26
C PHE A 159 9.41 -4.76 -7.68
N ARG A 160 9.33 -4.63 -6.35
CA ARG A 160 9.58 -3.37 -5.65
C ARG A 160 10.92 -2.75 -6.05
N GLU A 161 11.99 -3.52 -5.97
CA GLU A 161 13.36 -3.07 -6.29
C GLU A 161 13.48 -2.62 -7.76
N LYS A 162 12.91 -3.37 -8.70
CA LYS A 162 12.91 -3.01 -10.13
C LYS A 162 12.33 -1.61 -10.35
N TYR A 163 11.12 -1.36 -9.85
CA TYR A 163 10.44 -0.08 -10.11
C TYR A 163 11.03 1.06 -9.29
N THR A 164 11.52 0.79 -8.08
CA THR A 164 12.29 1.76 -7.29
C THR A 164 13.52 2.24 -8.06
N ASN A 165 14.29 1.31 -8.65
CA ASN A 165 15.47 1.63 -9.44
C ASN A 165 15.13 2.46 -10.69
N LEU A 166 14.00 2.17 -11.35
CA LEU A 166 13.52 2.99 -12.47
C LEU A 166 13.29 4.44 -12.02
N GLY A 167 12.59 4.64 -10.89
CA GLY A 167 12.36 5.97 -10.33
C GLY A 167 13.65 6.73 -10.00
N GLN A 168 14.65 6.03 -9.46
CA GLN A 168 15.96 6.63 -9.18
C GLN A 168 16.69 7.05 -10.46
N ILE A 169 16.57 6.27 -11.54
CA ILE A 169 17.11 6.63 -12.86
C ILE A 169 16.39 7.87 -13.40
N ASP A 170 15.06 7.92 -13.30
CA ASP A 170 14.26 9.07 -13.73
C ASP A 170 14.68 10.36 -13.00
N TYR A 171 15.04 10.28 -11.71
CA TYR A 171 15.56 11.41 -10.95
C TYR A 171 16.90 11.93 -11.47
N ILE A 172 17.79 11.04 -11.94
CA ILE A 172 19.10 11.42 -12.49
C ILE A 172 18.94 12.07 -13.88
N GLN A 173 17.94 11.64 -14.66
CA GLN A 173 17.69 12.09 -16.03
C GLN A 173 16.88 13.40 -16.14
N ARG A 174 16.63 14.07 -15.00
CA ARG A 174 15.88 15.34 -14.94
C ARG A 174 16.65 16.56 -15.46
#